data_AF-A0A542BNB7-F1
#
_entry.id   AF-A0A542BNB7-F1
#
_cell.length_a   1.000
_cell.length_b   1.000
_cell.length_c   1.000
_cell.angle_alpha   90.00
_cell.angle_beta   90.00
_cell.angle_gamma   90.00
#
_symmetry.space_group_name_H-M   'P 1'
#
loop_
_entity.id
_entity.type
_entity.pdbx_description
1 polymer ?
#
loop_
_entity_poly.entity_id
_entity_poly.type
_entity_poly.pdbx_seq_one_letter_code
_entity_poly.pdbx_strand_id
1 'polypeptide(L)'
;MKIDKDNILDLLKEKVSDYLYPLKMGGSINEEAFNELLNISEEATRLFKGDSLVPKRLLSEIYLVSVGVESENVYLKNKLLSGFSEKIMNCFNLILAGESVDDKRDTGPRII
;
A
#
# COMPACT_ATOMS: atom_id res chain seq x y z
N MET A 1 0.07 15.07 -10.92
CA MET A 1 -1.24 15.44 -10.33
C MET A 1 -1.05 15.60 -8.82
N LYS A 2 -1.69 16.55 -8.16
CA LYS A 2 -1.57 16.69 -6.70
C LYS A 2 -2.47 15.63 -6.05
N ILE A 3 -1.91 14.77 -5.19
CA ILE A 3 -2.66 13.77 -4.43
C ILE A 3 -3.24 14.47 -3.18
N ASP A 4 -4.51 14.26 -2.91
CA ASP A 4 -5.20 14.78 -1.72
C ASP A 4 -6.32 13.81 -1.28
N LYS A 5 -7.02 14.16 -0.20
CA LYS A 5 -8.04 13.29 0.40
C LYS A 5 -9.24 13.04 -0.51
N ASP A 6 -9.52 13.95 -1.45
CA ASP A 6 -10.69 13.86 -2.32
C ASP A 6 -10.43 12.92 -3.50
N ASN A 7 -9.18 12.80 -3.95
CA ASN A 7 -8.83 12.03 -5.15
C ASN A 7 -8.04 10.73 -4.89
N ILE A 8 -7.50 10.52 -3.69
CA ILE A 8 -6.59 9.41 -3.42
C ILE A 8 -7.22 8.02 -3.61
N LEU A 9 -8.51 7.87 -3.30
CA LEU A 9 -9.21 6.59 -3.48
C LEU A 9 -9.32 6.21 -4.96
N ASP A 10 -9.64 7.17 -5.82
CA ASP A 10 -9.83 6.91 -7.24
C ASP A 10 -8.48 6.64 -7.92
N LEU A 11 -7.45 7.39 -7.55
CA LEU A 11 -6.06 7.13 -7.95
C LEU A 11 -5.59 5.73 -7.55
N LEU A 12 -5.89 5.32 -6.31
CA LEU A 12 -5.54 4.00 -5.82
C LEU A 12 -6.18 2.91 -6.70
N LYS A 13 -7.49 3.01 -6.96
CA LYS A 13 -8.21 2.03 -7.80
C LYS A 13 -7.69 1.94 -9.23
N GLU A 14 -7.31 3.07 -9.81
CA GLU A 14 -6.69 3.12 -11.14
C GLU A 14 -5.39 2.30 -11.13
N LYS A 15 -4.47 2.59 -10.20
CA LYS A 15 -3.18 1.88 -10.11
C LYS A 15 -3.29 0.43 -9.67
N VAL A 16 -4.30 0.12 -8.87
CA VAL A 16 -4.67 -1.27 -8.57
C VAL A 16 -5.02 -2.03 -9.84
N SER A 17 -5.81 -1.42 -10.72
CA SER A 17 -6.19 -2.06 -11.99
C SER A 17 -4.97 -2.28 -12.88
N ASP A 18 -4.09 -1.29 -12.98
CA ASP A 18 -2.85 -1.37 -13.78
C ASP A 18 -1.89 -2.46 -13.28
N TYR A 19 -1.84 -2.69 -11.97
CA TYR A 19 -0.90 -3.64 -11.37
C TYR A 19 -1.50 -5.05 -11.15
N LEU A 20 -2.66 -5.16 -10.49
CA LEU A 20 -3.24 -6.44 -10.11
C LEU A 20 -3.81 -7.21 -11.32
N TYR A 21 -4.31 -6.53 -12.35
CA TYR A 21 -4.88 -7.24 -13.50
C TYR A 21 -3.82 -8.04 -14.28
N PRO A 22 -2.66 -7.48 -14.68
CA PRO A 22 -1.58 -8.25 -15.30
C PRO A 22 -1.02 -9.36 -14.39
N LEU A 23 -0.94 -9.10 -13.08
CA LEU A 23 -0.49 -10.09 -12.11
C LEU A 23 -1.43 -11.31 -12.09
N LYS A 24 -2.75 -11.08 -12.00
CA LYS A 24 -3.77 -12.13 -11.95
C LYS A 24 -3.90 -12.91 -13.25
N MET A 25 -3.84 -12.23 -14.40
CA MET A 25 -4.13 -12.84 -15.69
C MET A 25 -2.93 -13.59 -16.29
N GLY A 26 -1.70 -13.12 -16.01
CA GLY A 26 -0.50 -13.64 -16.67
C GLY A 26 0.69 -13.86 -15.74
N GLY A 27 0.55 -13.63 -14.44
CA GLY A 27 1.68 -13.68 -13.50
C GLY A 27 2.73 -12.60 -13.77
N SER A 28 2.38 -11.54 -14.51
CA SER A 28 3.33 -10.50 -14.91
C SER A 28 3.62 -9.58 -13.73
N ILE A 29 4.88 -9.58 -13.28
CA ILE A 29 5.33 -8.73 -12.19
C ILE A 29 5.88 -7.43 -12.77
N ASN A 30 5.12 -6.34 -12.60
CA ASN A 30 5.56 -5.00 -12.98
C ASN A 30 5.93 -4.22 -11.72
N GLU A 31 7.23 -4.07 -11.47
CA GLU A 31 7.76 -3.36 -10.30
C GLU A 31 7.51 -1.85 -10.36
N GLU A 32 7.48 -1.25 -11.55
CA GLU A 32 7.17 0.18 -11.71
C GLU A 32 5.72 0.47 -11.31
N ALA A 33 4.78 -0.31 -11.84
CA ALA A 33 3.36 -0.19 -11.49
C ALA A 33 3.12 -0.45 -9.99
N PHE A 34 3.86 -1.40 -9.39
CA PHE A 34 3.82 -1.61 -7.94
C PHE A 34 4.35 -0.39 -7.17
N ASN A 35 5.48 0.18 -7.58
CA ASN A 35 6.06 1.33 -6.87
C ASN A 35 5.13 2.56 -6.96
N GLU A 36 4.43 2.76 -8.08
CA GLU A 36 3.39 3.79 -8.18
C GLU A 36 2.25 3.56 -7.17
N LEU A 37 1.74 2.33 -7.11
CA LEU A 37 0.70 1.92 -6.17
C LEU A 37 1.15 2.08 -4.71
N LEU A 38 2.40 1.72 -4.40
CA LEU A 38 3.01 1.90 -3.09
C LEU A 38 3.09 3.37 -2.74
N ASN A 39 3.60 4.23 -3.64
CA ASN A 39 3.70 5.66 -3.41
C ASN A 39 2.35 6.31 -3.07
N ILE A 40 1.27 5.89 -3.75
CA ILE A 40 -0.09 6.35 -3.43
C ILE A 40 -0.52 5.86 -2.03
N SER A 41 -0.22 4.61 -1.70
CA SER A 41 -0.53 4.03 -0.38
C SER A 41 0.24 4.72 0.75
N GLU A 42 1.51 5.06 0.52
CA GLU A 42 2.33 5.84 1.45
C GLU A 42 1.78 7.25 1.63
N GLU A 43 1.36 7.90 0.54
CA GLU A 43 0.73 9.22 0.60
C GLU A 43 -0.58 9.19 1.39
N ALA A 44 -1.34 8.10 1.33
CA ALA A 44 -2.50 7.91 2.19
C ALA A 44 -2.12 7.94 3.67
N THR A 45 -1.00 7.31 4.05
CA THR A 45 -0.51 7.37 5.44
C THR A 45 -0.20 8.81 5.88
N ARG A 46 0.35 9.64 4.98
CA ARG A 46 0.64 11.05 5.27
C ARG A 46 -0.63 11.88 5.41
N LEU A 47 -1.57 11.72 4.48
CA LEU A 47 -2.80 12.51 4.43
C LEU A 47 -3.72 12.23 5.63
N PHE A 48 -3.81 10.98 6.06
CA PHE A 48 -4.70 10.55 7.15
C PHE A 48 -4.01 10.46 8.52
N LYS A 49 -2.75 10.90 8.62
CA LYS A 49 -2.03 10.93 9.90
C LYS A 49 -2.79 11.77 10.94
N GLY A 50 -3.04 11.18 12.11
CA GLY A 50 -3.73 11.83 13.22
C GLY A 50 -5.23 12.11 13.00
N ASP A 51 -5.81 11.71 11.86
CA ASP A 51 -7.24 11.83 11.63
C ASP A 51 -8.01 10.86 12.55
N SER A 52 -9.09 11.35 13.16
CA SER A 52 -9.97 10.51 13.99
C SER A 52 -10.87 9.59 13.16
N LEU A 53 -11.09 9.91 11.89
CA LEU A 53 -11.96 9.18 10.97
C LEU A 53 -11.27 9.00 9.63
N VAL A 54 -11.15 7.74 9.19
CA VAL A 54 -10.60 7.38 7.88
C VAL A 54 -11.70 6.74 7.03
N PRO A 55 -11.81 7.07 5.72
CA PRO A 55 -12.76 6.43 4.83
C PRO A 55 -12.55 4.91 4.77
N LYS A 56 -13.54 4.14 5.24
CA LYS A 56 -13.50 2.67 5.22
C LYS A 56 -13.16 2.09 3.84
N ARG A 57 -13.66 2.73 2.77
CA ARG A 57 -13.41 2.30 1.39
C ARG A 57 -11.93 2.37 1.02
N LEU A 58 -11.21 3.42 1.45
CA LEU A 58 -9.78 3.55 1.23
C LEU A 58 -9.00 2.45 1.94
N LEU A 59 -9.28 2.25 3.24
CA LEU A 59 -8.67 1.19 4.02
C LEU A 59 -8.92 -0.20 3.42
N SER A 60 -10.15 -0.45 2.96
CA SER A 60 -10.52 -1.72 2.34
C SER A 60 -9.75 -1.95 1.04
N GLU A 61 -9.57 -0.91 0.22
CA GLU A 61 -8.81 -1.01 -1.02
C GLU A 61 -7.34 -1.36 -0.75
N ILE A 62 -6.66 -0.63 0.15
CA ILE A 62 -5.26 -0.90 0.51
C ILE A 62 -5.10 -2.32 1.06
N TYR A 63 -6.02 -2.76 1.93
CA TYR A 63 -6.01 -4.12 2.48
C TYR A 63 -6.19 -5.19 1.38
N LEU A 64 -7.20 -5.04 0.53
CA LEU A 64 -7.51 -6.00 -0.53
C LEU A 64 -6.37 -6.13 -1.54
N VAL A 65 -5.62 -5.06 -1.77
CA VAL A 65 -4.46 -5.07 -2.66
C VAL A 65 -3.35 -5.93 -2.08
N SER A 66 -3.00 -5.72 -0.81
CA SER A 66 -1.99 -6.55 -0.14
C SER A 66 -2.38 -8.03 -0.14
N VAL A 67 -3.60 -8.36 0.28
CA VAL A 67 -4.09 -9.74 0.29
C VAL A 67 -4.16 -10.33 -1.11
N GLY A 68 -4.53 -9.52 -2.11
CA GLY A 68 -4.54 -9.91 -3.52
C GLY A 68 -3.15 -10.33 -3.98
N VAL A 69 -2.13 -9.51 -3.72
CA VAL A 69 -0.73 -9.84 -4.06
C VAL A 69 -0.24 -11.09 -3.34
N GLU A 70 -0.53 -11.21 -2.04
CA GLU A 70 -0.16 -12.39 -1.27
C GLU A 70 -0.80 -13.66 -1.83
N SER A 71 -2.08 -13.59 -2.21
CA SER A 71 -2.84 -14.71 -2.78
C SER A 71 -2.23 -15.18 -4.10
N GLU A 72 -1.88 -14.26 -5.01
CA GLU A 72 -1.21 -14.63 -6.26
C GLU A 72 0.18 -15.23 -6.00
N ASN A 73 0.87 -14.72 -4.96
CA ASN A 73 2.20 -15.18 -4.63
C ASN A 73 2.25 -16.61 -4.05
N VAL A 74 1.13 -17.15 -3.55
CA VAL A 74 1.04 -18.58 -3.14
C VAL A 74 1.45 -19.51 -4.29
N TYR A 75 1.08 -19.14 -5.52
CA TYR A 75 1.37 -19.91 -6.72
C TYR A 75 2.70 -19.52 -7.35
N LEU A 76 2.97 -18.20 -7.46
CA LEU A 76 4.16 -17.67 -8.14
C LEU A 76 5.45 -17.85 -7.33
N LYS A 77 5.37 -17.95 -6.00
CA LYS A 77 6.49 -18.15 -5.07
C LYS A 77 7.64 -17.16 -5.31
N ASN A 78 7.29 -15.90 -5.53
CA ASN A 78 8.21 -14.82 -5.83
C ASN A 78 8.48 -13.94 -4.59
N LYS A 79 9.76 -13.77 -4.24
CA LYS A 79 10.16 -12.99 -3.07
C LYS A 79 9.83 -11.50 -3.18
N LEU A 80 9.80 -10.93 -4.39
CA LEU A 80 9.41 -9.53 -4.59
C LEU A 80 7.95 -9.32 -4.23
N LEU A 81 7.07 -10.24 -4.63
CA LEU A 81 5.64 -10.16 -4.30
C LEU A 81 5.38 -10.28 -2.78
N SER A 82 6.17 -11.07 -2.05
CA SER A 82 6.12 -11.08 -0.59
C SER A 82 6.42 -9.70 -0.02
N GLY A 83 7.53 -9.07 -0.44
CA GLY A 83 7.89 -7.73 0.02
C GLY A 83 6.88 -6.66 -0.40
N PHE A 84 6.24 -6.84 -1.56
CA PHE A 84 5.21 -5.93 -2.06
C PHE A 84 3.95 -5.98 -1.19
N SER A 85 3.45 -7.18 -0.89
CA SER A 85 2.32 -7.35 0.01
C SER A 85 2.61 -6.77 1.40
N GLU A 86 3.79 -7.08 1.98
CA GLU A 86 4.19 -6.59 3.31
C GLU A 86 4.21 -5.05 3.38
N LYS A 87 4.75 -4.38 2.35
CA LYS A 87 4.82 -2.91 2.30
C LYS A 87 3.43 -2.27 2.22
N ILE A 88 2.52 -2.81 1.41
CA ILE A 88 1.15 -2.31 1.30
C ILE A 88 0.38 -2.56 2.60
N MET A 89 0.50 -3.76 3.20
CA MET A 89 -0.11 -4.05 4.50
C MET A 89 0.40 -3.12 5.59
N ASN A 90 1.69 -2.79 5.56
CA ASN A 90 2.26 -1.83 6.49
C ASN A 90 1.63 -0.43 6.35
N CYS A 91 1.31 0.03 5.14
CA CYS A 91 0.58 1.29 4.94
C CYS A 91 -0.82 1.23 5.57
N PHE A 92 -1.55 0.13 5.40
CA PHE A 92 -2.84 -0.10 6.05
C PHE A 92 -2.73 0.01 7.59
N ASN A 93 -1.73 -0.66 8.18
CA ASN A 93 -1.51 -0.65 9.62
C ASN A 93 -1.15 0.75 10.15
N LEU A 94 -0.32 1.50 9.41
CA LEU A 94 0.04 2.87 9.78
C LEU A 94 -1.18 3.79 9.80
N ILE A 95 -2.05 3.71 8.77
CA ILE A 95 -3.28 4.51 8.73
C ILE A 95 -4.19 4.18 9.92
N LEU A 96 -4.33 2.90 10.28
CA LEU A 96 -5.09 2.51 11.47
C LEU A 96 -4.48 3.02 12.78
N ALA A 97 -3.15 3.10 12.86
CA ALA A 97 -2.44 3.65 14.00
C ALA A 97 -2.47 5.20 14.05
N GLY A 98 -2.96 5.86 12.99
CA GLY A 98 -2.87 7.31 12.83
C GLY A 98 -1.43 7.79 12.59
N GLU A 99 -0.56 6.92 12.08
CA GLU A 99 0.85 7.14 11.79
C GLU A 99 1.12 7.27 10.29
N SER A 100 2.28 7.81 9.94
CA SER A 100 2.80 7.94 8.58
C SER A 100 4.05 7.08 8.37
N VAL A 101 4.35 6.73 7.12
CA VAL A 101 5.64 6.12 6.75
C VAL A 101 6.85 6.98 7.12
N ASP A 102 6.66 8.30 7.27
CA ASP A 102 7.71 9.23 7.66
C ASP A 102 7.92 9.29 9.19
N ASP A 103 7.07 8.61 9.98
CA ASP A 103 7.20 8.59 11.43
C ASP A 103 8.41 7.77 11.86
N LYS A 104 9.18 8.33 12.79
CA LYS A 104 10.36 7.66 13.35
C LYS A 104 9.91 6.45 14.13
N ARG A 105 10.17 5.26 13.58
CA ARG A 105 10.09 4.00 14.33
C ARG A 105 11.30 3.94 15.25
N ASP A 106 11.11 4.18 16.55
CA ASP A 106 12.18 3.97 17.53
C ASP A 106 12.42 2.45 17.67
N THR A 107 13.30 1.90 16.83
CA THR A 107 13.64 0.46 16.81
C THR A 107 15.07 0.16 17.30
N GLY A 108 15.70 1.06 18.05
CA GLY A 108 17.02 0.80 18.66
C GLY A 108 17.63 2.03 19.36
N PRO A 109 18.59 1.85 20.30
CA PRO A 109 19.04 2.93 21.18
C PRO A 109 19.78 4.02 20.40
N ARG A 110 19.53 5.28 20.76
CA ARG A 110 20.18 6.47 20.18
C ARG A 110 21.61 6.64 20.70
N ILE A 111 22.50 5.70 20.40
CA ILE A 111 23.90 5.68 20.87
C ILE A 111 23.98 5.57 22.41
N ILE A 112 24.78 4.63 22.91
CA ILE A 112 25.41 4.73 24.24
C ILE A 112 26.90 4.49 24.03
#